data_AF-A0A0F8WCB3-F1
#
_entry.id   AF-A0A0F8WCB3-F1
#
_cell.length_a   1.000
_cell.length_b   1.000
_cell.length_c   1.000
_cell.angle_alpha   90.00
_cell.angle_beta   90.00
_cell.angle_gamma   90.00
#
_symmetry.space_group_name_H-M   'P 1'
#
loop_
_entity.id
_entity.type
_entity.pdbx_description
1 polymer ?
#
loop_
_entity_poly.entity_id
_entity_poly.type
_entity_poly.pdbx_seq_one_letter_code
_entity_poly.pdbx_strand_id
1 'polypeptide(L)'
;VPTLKYMGPFGPGVYIDSGSGNTNTVVGTDGIIDNPVSTFAAARTIADAIGANGINRYYIEGNSDITLAATHVDWEFCGVGAVADNIVNLGSQDVSRSRFCNLTLEGTQGGAGRIEAVECALQDPGGGATTLHIFALRCGLVDDVEIDTSNNNVFESCFSLVAGATTPYIIATGASGTLEIRHYSGGIELKGLSASHNVSIEGMGQVVFNANCNVNATVSIRGLFTITDNTGGMSSLTQDAVVNMLKINAEVDAALDTAISELGVAQPSATPSIRNAVMLLYMALRNKTGVPTSGSPDLLQVFDDSDTLIAKKTLTDVAGDYAEAKMVSG
;
A
#
# COMPACT_ATOMS: atom_id res chain seq x y z
N VAL A 1 -21.47 0.95 41.75
CA VAL A 1 -22.78 0.73 41.07
C VAL A 1 -23.03 1.75 39.94
N PRO A 2 -22.72 3.06 40.06
CA PRO A 2 -22.94 4.02 38.96
C PRO A 2 -22.21 3.64 37.67
N THR A 3 -20.99 3.10 37.79
CA THR A 3 -20.13 2.73 36.66
C THR A 3 -20.68 1.64 35.75
N LEU A 4 -21.60 0.78 36.24
CA LEU A 4 -22.19 -0.28 35.41
C LEU A 4 -23.11 0.29 34.33
N LYS A 5 -23.73 1.46 34.55
CA LYS A 5 -24.61 2.10 33.58
C LYS A 5 -23.86 2.77 32.42
N TYR A 6 -22.56 2.99 32.60
CA TYR A 6 -21.66 3.58 31.61
C TYR A 6 -20.87 2.50 30.86
N MET A 7 -21.26 1.23 30.99
CA MET A 7 -20.51 0.16 30.34
C MET A 7 -20.76 0.17 28.83
N GLY A 8 -19.69 0.11 28.05
CA GLY A 8 -19.73 -0.07 26.60
C GLY A 8 -18.75 -1.12 26.13
N PRO A 9 -18.59 -1.28 24.80
CA PRO A 9 -17.86 -2.40 24.20
C PRO A 9 -16.39 -2.49 24.65
N PHE A 10 -15.77 -1.37 25.03
CA PHE A 10 -14.36 -1.31 25.43
C PHE A 10 -14.15 -1.05 26.92
N GLY A 11 -15.23 -1.06 27.72
CA GLY A 11 -15.22 -0.72 29.15
C GLY A 11 -16.11 0.48 29.48
N PRO A 12 -15.96 1.11 30.65
CA PRO A 12 -16.79 2.25 31.02
C PRO A 12 -16.49 3.46 30.09
N GLY A 13 -17.53 4.21 29.72
CA GLY A 13 -17.50 5.36 28.79
C GLY A 13 -18.78 6.18 28.88
N VAL A 14 -18.70 7.48 28.60
CA VAL A 14 -19.88 8.36 28.52
C VAL A 14 -20.36 8.41 27.06
N TYR A 15 -21.65 8.15 26.83
CA TYR A 15 -22.25 8.13 25.49
C TYR A 15 -22.64 9.54 25.04
N ILE A 16 -22.28 9.88 23.82
CA ILE A 16 -22.54 11.16 23.17
C ILE A 16 -23.26 10.91 21.84
N ASP A 17 -24.41 11.55 21.68
CA ASP A 17 -25.19 11.61 20.46
C ASP A 17 -25.61 13.07 20.26
N SER A 18 -24.96 13.78 19.32
CA SER A 18 -25.24 15.19 19.03
C SER A 18 -26.68 15.46 18.56
N GLY A 19 -27.39 14.43 18.10
CA GLY A 19 -28.81 14.49 17.72
C GLY A 19 -29.80 14.28 18.87
N SER A 20 -29.36 13.75 20.02
CA SER A 20 -30.23 13.34 21.14
C SER A 20 -30.93 14.50 21.88
N GLY A 21 -30.46 15.74 21.75
CA GLY A 21 -30.99 16.92 22.44
C GLY A 21 -30.82 16.95 23.96
N ASN A 22 -30.30 15.89 24.60
CA ASN A 22 -30.09 15.84 26.04
C ASN A 22 -28.81 16.61 26.43
N THR A 23 -28.93 17.66 27.22
CA THR A 23 -27.78 18.44 27.73
C THR A 23 -27.58 18.32 29.24
N ASN A 24 -28.28 17.39 29.89
CA ASN A 24 -28.24 17.21 31.33
C ASN A 24 -26.96 16.47 31.78
N THR A 25 -26.69 16.48 33.08
CA THR A 25 -25.44 15.96 33.66
C THR A 25 -25.68 15.10 34.91
N VAL A 26 -26.82 14.42 35.02
CA VAL A 26 -27.18 13.60 36.18
C VAL A 26 -26.48 12.25 36.07
N VAL A 27 -25.49 12.02 36.94
CA VAL A 27 -24.73 10.76 36.99
C VAL A 27 -25.65 9.56 37.22
N GLY A 28 -25.51 8.55 36.38
CA GLY A 28 -26.31 7.33 36.37
C GLY A 28 -27.65 7.47 35.65
N THR A 29 -27.95 8.62 35.04
CA THR A 29 -29.15 8.85 34.23
C THR A 29 -28.79 9.38 32.85
N ASP A 30 -27.89 10.36 32.77
CA ASP A 30 -27.42 10.97 31.52
C ASP A 30 -26.06 10.40 31.10
N GLY A 31 -25.80 10.44 29.78
CA GLY A 31 -24.53 9.99 29.20
C GLY A 31 -24.37 8.47 29.21
N ILE A 32 -25.49 7.75 29.28
CA ILE A 32 -25.59 6.30 29.17
C ILE A 32 -26.16 5.94 27.79
N ILE A 33 -26.02 4.69 27.36
CA ILE A 33 -26.48 4.25 26.03
C ILE A 33 -27.96 4.54 25.74
N ASP A 34 -28.84 4.43 26.75
CA ASP A 34 -30.28 4.68 26.57
C ASP A 34 -30.67 6.16 26.67
N ASN A 35 -29.73 7.03 27.07
CA ASN A 35 -29.93 8.46 27.26
C ASN A 35 -28.60 9.21 27.06
N PRO A 36 -28.03 9.18 25.84
CA PRO A 36 -26.77 9.83 25.54
C PRO A 36 -26.90 11.35 25.71
N VAL A 37 -25.78 12.03 25.91
CA VAL A 37 -25.77 13.51 25.93
C VAL A 37 -25.41 14.06 24.56
N SER A 38 -25.87 15.27 24.25
CA SER A 38 -25.66 15.93 22.95
C SER A 38 -24.45 16.85 22.89
N THR A 39 -23.73 17.04 24.00
CA THR A 39 -22.58 17.96 24.06
C THR A 39 -21.41 17.39 24.84
N PHE A 40 -20.18 17.71 24.42
CA PHE A 40 -18.97 17.37 25.17
C PHE A 40 -18.92 18.00 26.55
N ALA A 41 -19.47 19.21 26.73
CA ALA A 41 -19.50 19.87 28.04
C ALA A 41 -20.30 19.06 29.07
N ALA A 42 -21.47 18.53 28.67
CA ALA A 42 -22.26 17.65 29.52
C ALA A 42 -21.54 16.32 29.76
N ALA A 43 -20.98 15.73 28.71
CA ALA A 43 -20.27 14.46 28.80
C ALA A 43 -19.06 14.53 29.74
N ARG A 44 -18.28 15.62 29.66
CA ARG A 44 -17.15 15.89 30.54
C ARG A 44 -17.57 16.10 31.98
N THR A 45 -18.64 16.87 32.22
CA THR A 45 -19.17 17.06 33.58
C THR A 45 -19.55 15.71 34.21
N ILE A 46 -20.16 14.81 33.45
CA ILE A 46 -20.49 13.45 33.90
C ILE A 46 -19.22 12.63 34.15
N ALA A 47 -18.27 12.64 33.21
CA ALA A 47 -17.01 11.90 33.32
C ALA A 47 -16.21 12.31 34.57
N ASP A 48 -16.08 13.62 34.82
CA ASP A 48 -15.40 14.20 35.97
C ASP A 48 -16.12 13.84 37.29
N ALA A 49 -17.46 13.83 37.28
CA ALA A 49 -18.28 13.51 38.46
C ALA A 49 -18.21 12.03 38.88
N ILE A 50 -17.85 11.11 37.97
CA ILE A 50 -17.74 9.67 38.27
C ILE A 50 -16.49 9.35 39.12
N GLY A 51 -15.54 10.30 39.27
CA GLY A 51 -14.55 10.31 40.36
C GLY A 51 -13.10 10.53 39.91
N ALA A 52 -12.17 10.57 40.88
CA ALA A 52 -10.74 10.89 40.67
C ALA A 52 -9.96 9.90 39.77
N ASN A 53 -10.53 8.73 39.48
CA ASN A 53 -10.06 7.78 38.46
C ASN A 53 -11.00 7.83 37.25
N GLY A 54 -11.36 9.03 36.81
CA GLY A 54 -12.47 9.34 35.92
C GLY A 54 -12.53 8.47 34.67
N ILE A 55 -13.73 8.38 34.10
CA ILE A 55 -13.91 7.73 32.81
C ILE A 55 -13.33 8.64 31.74
N ASN A 56 -12.12 8.37 31.27
CA ASN A 56 -11.49 9.12 30.18
C ASN A 56 -11.90 8.58 28.80
N ARG A 57 -13.16 8.15 28.65
CA ARG A 57 -13.66 7.54 27.42
C ARG A 57 -15.02 8.10 27.01
N TYR A 58 -15.15 8.42 25.73
CA TYR A 58 -16.40 8.76 25.09
C TYR A 58 -16.79 7.71 24.05
N TYR A 59 -18.07 7.31 24.07
CA TYR A 59 -18.71 6.56 23.00
C TYR A 59 -19.51 7.53 22.15
N ILE A 60 -19.18 7.66 20.88
CA ILE A 60 -19.82 8.60 19.95
C ILE A 60 -20.79 7.81 19.08
N GLU A 61 -22.07 8.18 19.04
CA GLU A 61 -23.12 7.46 18.30
C GLU A 61 -24.11 8.40 17.62
N GLY A 62 -25.11 7.87 16.93
CA GLY A 62 -26.23 8.66 16.40
C GLY A 62 -25.92 9.51 15.17
N ASN A 63 -24.91 9.13 14.39
CA ASN A 63 -24.35 9.94 13.30
C ASN A 63 -23.83 11.31 13.79
N SER A 64 -23.11 11.31 14.91
CA SER A 64 -22.69 12.56 15.53
C SER A 64 -21.60 13.25 14.75
N ASP A 65 -21.69 14.57 14.68
CA ASP A 65 -20.62 15.45 14.19
C ASP A 65 -20.25 16.41 15.33
N ILE A 66 -19.05 16.25 15.87
CA ILE A 66 -18.66 16.97 17.09
C ILE A 66 -17.27 17.58 16.95
N THR A 67 -17.19 18.88 17.26
CA THR A 67 -15.92 19.61 17.38
C THR A 67 -15.47 19.70 18.84
N LEU A 68 -14.21 19.37 19.12
CA LEU A 68 -13.60 19.55 20.43
C LEU A 68 -13.43 21.04 20.72
N ALA A 69 -14.01 21.49 21.84
CA ALA A 69 -13.89 22.87 22.31
C ALA A 69 -12.93 23.03 23.51
N ALA A 70 -12.28 21.94 23.94
CA ALA A 70 -11.34 21.93 25.05
C ALA A 70 -10.27 20.83 24.87
N THR A 71 -9.17 20.95 25.60
CA THR A 71 -8.12 19.94 25.73
C THR A 71 -8.65 18.61 26.28
N HIS A 72 -8.24 17.51 25.66
CA HIS A 72 -8.52 16.13 26.05
C HIS A 72 -7.27 15.26 25.89
N VAL A 73 -6.30 15.44 26.79
CA VAL A 73 -5.04 14.66 26.83
C VAL A 73 -5.25 13.38 27.63
N ASP A 74 -4.77 12.24 27.13
CA ASP A 74 -4.97 10.90 27.72
C ASP A 74 -6.45 10.45 27.75
N TRP A 75 -7.22 10.77 26.69
CA TRP A 75 -8.62 10.36 26.50
C TRP A 75 -8.78 9.34 25.37
N GLU A 76 -9.89 8.59 25.38
CA GLU A 76 -10.28 7.67 24.32
C GLU A 76 -11.64 8.07 23.73
N PHE A 77 -11.74 8.13 22.41
CA PHE A 77 -12.94 8.45 21.66
C PHE A 77 -13.25 7.27 20.74
N CYS A 78 -14.42 6.66 20.88
CA CYS A 78 -14.77 5.48 20.12
C CYS A 78 -16.15 5.62 19.49
N GLY A 79 -16.21 5.54 18.15
CA GLY A 79 -17.47 5.55 17.42
C GLY A 79 -18.21 4.22 17.57
N VAL A 80 -19.53 4.31 17.71
CA VAL A 80 -20.48 3.20 17.71
C VAL A 80 -21.27 3.27 16.41
N GLY A 81 -21.21 2.20 15.62
CA GLY A 81 -21.77 2.15 14.26
C GLY A 81 -20.69 2.02 13.20
N ALA A 82 -20.97 2.48 11.98
CA ALA A 82 -19.98 2.51 10.91
C ALA A 82 -18.98 3.66 11.12
N VAL A 83 -17.76 3.49 10.59
CA VAL A 83 -16.67 4.48 10.71
C VAL A 83 -17.05 5.87 10.19
N ALA A 84 -17.91 5.93 9.16
CA ALA A 84 -18.36 7.17 8.53
C ALA A 84 -19.54 7.84 9.25
N ASP A 85 -20.18 7.16 10.22
CA ASP A 85 -21.36 7.70 10.90
C ASP A 85 -20.95 8.83 11.85
N ASN A 86 -19.84 8.65 12.57
CA ASN A 86 -19.44 9.55 13.65
C ASN A 86 -18.17 10.32 13.28
N ILE A 87 -18.23 11.64 13.34
CA ILE A 87 -17.14 12.56 13.03
C ILE A 87 -16.68 13.25 14.32
N VAL A 88 -15.37 13.23 14.55
CA VAL A 88 -14.71 14.01 15.61
C VAL A 88 -13.73 14.98 14.97
N ASN A 89 -14.04 16.26 15.07
CA ASN A 89 -13.18 17.36 14.67
C ASN A 89 -12.33 17.83 15.86
N LEU A 90 -11.00 17.80 15.71
CA LEU A 90 -10.06 18.11 16.78
C LEU A 90 -10.09 19.59 17.23
N GLY A 91 -10.65 20.51 16.44
CA GLY A 91 -10.90 21.89 16.84
C GLY A 91 -9.66 22.66 17.34
N SER A 92 -8.46 22.31 16.85
CA SER A 92 -7.18 22.85 17.31
C SER A 92 -6.93 22.66 18.81
N GLN A 93 -7.52 21.62 19.42
CA GLN A 93 -7.33 21.30 20.83
C GLN A 93 -6.15 20.36 21.02
N ASP A 94 -5.52 20.43 22.20
CA ASP A 94 -4.52 19.44 22.59
C ASP A 94 -5.22 18.11 22.96
N VAL A 95 -4.93 17.10 22.16
CA VAL A 95 -5.38 15.71 22.32
C VAL A 95 -4.20 14.75 22.44
N SER A 96 -3.04 15.24 22.87
CA SER A 96 -1.83 14.43 23.00
C SER A 96 -2.09 13.13 23.77
N ARG A 97 -1.52 12.00 23.30
CA ARG A 97 -1.66 10.66 23.90
C ARG A 97 -3.09 10.12 23.97
N SER A 98 -4.02 10.74 23.25
CA SER A 98 -5.39 10.25 23.14
C SER A 98 -5.53 9.22 22.02
N ARG A 99 -6.56 8.39 22.14
CA ARG A 99 -6.88 7.30 21.23
C ARG A 99 -8.22 7.53 20.56
N PHE A 100 -8.28 7.36 19.25
CA PHE A 100 -9.48 7.47 18.43
C PHE A 100 -9.75 6.11 17.78
N CYS A 101 -10.99 5.63 17.84
CA CYS A 101 -11.33 4.31 17.35
C CYS A 101 -12.68 4.27 16.60
N ASN A 102 -12.73 3.60 15.45
CA ASN A 102 -13.96 3.37 14.67
C ASN A 102 -14.80 4.65 14.41
N LEU A 103 -14.16 5.73 13.99
CA LEU A 103 -14.81 7.01 13.68
C LEU A 103 -14.08 7.73 12.56
N THR A 104 -14.68 8.81 12.06
CA THR A 104 -14.03 9.74 11.14
C THR A 104 -13.33 10.83 11.95
N LEU A 105 -12.03 10.96 11.76
CA LEU A 105 -11.18 11.91 12.47
C LEU A 105 -10.77 13.03 11.52
N GLU A 106 -10.95 14.27 11.97
CA GLU A 106 -10.66 15.45 11.17
C GLU A 106 -10.17 16.64 12.01
N GLY A 107 -9.78 17.72 11.35
CA GLY A 107 -9.33 18.95 11.99
C GLY A 107 -7.86 18.95 12.44
N THR A 108 -7.41 20.10 12.94
CA THR A 108 -6.02 20.29 13.40
C THR A 108 -5.87 19.86 14.84
N GLN A 109 -4.77 19.17 15.15
CA GLN A 109 -4.34 18.95 16.52
C GLN A 109 -3.62 20.21 17.05
N GLY A 110 -3.97 20.68 18.25
CA GLY A 110 -3.31 21.84 18.87
C GLY A 110 -2.06 21.52 19.70
N GLY A 111 -1.89 20.26 20.12
CA GLY A 111 -0.76 19.82 20.94
C GLY A 111 0.32 19.09 20.13
N ALA A 112 1.53 18.98 20.67
CA ALA A 112 2.66 18.33 19.99
C ALA A 112 2.81 16.82 20.26
N GLY A 113 2.02 16.24 21.16
CA GLY A 113 2.13 14.82 21.51
C GLY A 113 1.37 13.94 20.52
N ARG A 114 1.89 12.75 20.21
CA ARG A 114 1.24 11.85 19.24
C ARG A 114 -0.13 11.33 19.71
N ILE A 115 -1.10 11.24 18.79
CA ILE A 115 -2.37 10.52 18.94
C ILE A 115 -2.30 9.12 18.35
N GLU A 116 -3.15 8.21 18.81
CA GLU A 116 -3.37 6.90 18.21
C GLU A 116 -4.73 6.89 17.50
N ALA A 117 -4.78 6.56 16.22
CA ALA A 117 -6.02 6.35 15.48
C ALA A 117 -6.10 4.88 15.03
N VAL A 118 -7.21 4.20 15.32
CA VAL A 118 -7.40 2.79 15.01
C VAL A 118 -8.70 2.59 14.26
N GLU A 119 -8.63 2.01 13.06
CA GLU A 119 -9.82 1.74 12.23
C GLU A 119 -10.66 3.01 11.99
N CYS A 120 -9.98 4.13 11.83
CA CYS A 120 -10.61 5.43 11.57
C CYS A 120 -10.61 5.77 10.08
N ALA A 121 -11.55 6.62 9.67
CA ALA A 121 -11.45 7.35 8.42
C ALA A 121 -10.74 8.68 8.70
N LEU A 122 -9.70 9.01 7.95
CA LEU A 122 -8.97 10.27 8.08
C LEU A 122 -9.37 11.20 6.92
N GLN A 123 -9.75 12.43 7.25
CA GLN A 123 -10.15 13.44 6.27
C GLN A 123 -9.76 14.86 6.72
N ASP A 124 -9.54 15.75 5.77
CA ASP A 124 -9.48 17.21 6.00
C ASP A 124 -10.89 17.78 5.80
N PRO A 125 -11.43 18.58 6.73
CA PRO A 125 -12.72 19.21 6.56
C PRO A 125 -12.72 20.35 5.50
N GLY A 126 -11.61 20.57 4.79
CA GLY A 126 -11.53 21.48 3.64
C GLY A 126 -11.21 22.94 3.99
N GLY A 127 -10.54 23.18 5.12
CA GLY A 127 -10.27 24.53 5.66
C GLY A 127 -8.80 24.95 5.71
N GLY A 128 -7.89 24.04 5.39
CA GLY A 128 -6.45 24.25 5.58
C GLY A 128 -5.93 23.60 6.86
N ALA A 129 -4.84 22.87 6.69
CA ALA A 129 -3.97 22.26 7.69
C ALA A 129 -4.64 21.48 8.82
N THR A 130 -5.08 20.26 8.53
CA THR A 130 -5.21 19.21 9.56
C THR A 130 -3.84 18.80 10.07
N THR A 131 -3.16 19.62 10.86
CA THR A 131 -1.82 19.24 11.34
C THR A 131 -1.95 18.15 12.41
N LEU A 132 -1.59 16.90 12.06
CA LEU A 132 -1.66 15.75 12.98
C LEU A 132 -0.27 15.23 13.37
N HIS A 133 -0.14 14.76 14.62
CA HIS A 133 0.96 13.89 15.04
C HIS A 133 0.38 12.51 15.33
N ILE A 134 0.57 11.52 14.44
CA ILE A 134 -0.30 10.33 14.44
C ILE A 134 0.46 9.00 14.38
N PHE A 135 -0.07 8.02 15.12
CA PHE A 135 0.07 6.60 14.86
C PHE A 135 -1.28 6.07 14.38
N ALA A 136 -1.43 5.88 13.06
CA ALA A 136 -2.64 5.39 12.43
C ALA A 136 -2.51 3.89 12.17
N LEU A 137 -3.48 3.10 12.62
CA LEU A 137 -3.53 1.65 12.46
C LEU A 137 -4.82 1.25 11.76
N ARG A 138 -4.71 0.57 10.62
CA ARG A 138 -5.87 0.13 9.81
C ARG A 138 -6.84 1.25 9.45
N CYS A 139 -6.33 2.47 9.29
CA CYS A 139 -7.14 3.63 8.95
C CYS A 139 -7.29 3.78 7.43
N GLY A 140 -8.43 4.30 6.99
CA GLY A 140 -8.69 4.66 5.60
C GLY A 140 -8.47 6.15 5.36
N LEU A 141 -7.79 6.53 4.28
CA LEU A 141 -7.67 7.92 3.84
C LEU A 141 -8.83 8.25 2.90
N VAL A 142 -9.74 9.12 3.33
CA VAL A 142 -10.91 9.57 2.53
C VAL A 142 -10.55 10.75 1.66
N ASP A 143 -9.80 11.68 2.25
CA ASP A 143 -9.37 12.93 1.61
C ASP A 143 -7.95 13.25 2.08
N ASP A 144 -7.57 14.50 1.91
CA ASP A 144 -6.31 15.08 2.33
C ASP A 144 -6.05 14.88 3.83
N VAL A 145 -4.80 14.58 4.17
CA VAL A 145 -4.34 14.56 5.55
C VAL A 145 -3.04 15.33 5.64
N GLU A 146 -3.02 16.39 6.42
CA GLU A 146 -1.77 17.03 6.78
C GLU A 146 -1.15 16.32 8.00
N ILE A 147 0.18 16.23 8.05
CA ILE A 147 0.88 15.70 9.21
C ILE A 147 2.02 16.63 9.57
N ASP A 148 2.20 16.91 10.85
CA ASP A 148 3.43 17.55 11.30
C ASP A 148 4.51 16.50 11.53
N THR A 149 5.46 16.51 10.61
CA THR A 149 6.64 15.65 10.63
C THR A 149 7.67 16.06 11.64
N SER A 150 7.48 17.14 12.44
CA SER A 150 8.35 17.45 13.60
C SER A 150 8.46 16.28 14.60
N ASN A 151 7.56 15.31 14.51
CA ASN A 151 7.62 14.01 15.16
C ASN A 151 7.55 12.85 14.14
N ASN A 152 7.84 11.63 14.60
CA ASN A 152 7.64 10.43 13.80
C ASN A 152 6.15 10.11 13.66
N ASN A 153 5.66 10.09 12.42
CA ASN A 153 4.30 9.69 12.06
C ASN A 153 4.33 8.28 11.45
N VAL A 154 3.38 7.44 11.85
CA VAL A 154 3.30 6.05 11.39
C VAL A 154 1.90 5.75 10.89
N PHE A 155 1.81 5.20 9.70
CA PHE A 155 0.59 4.66 9.09
C PHE A 155 0.80 3.17 8.86
N GLU A 156 0.20 2.33 9.69
CA GLU A 156 0.36 0.88 9.69
C GLU A 156 -0.91 0.22 9.17
N SER A 157 -0.79 -0.58 8.10
CA SER A 157 -1.91 -1.28 7.45
C SER A 157 -3.05 -0.34 7.02
N CYS A 158 -2.73 0.91 6.69
CA CYS A 158 -3.70 1.90 6.22
C CYS A 158 -3.98 1.73 4.72
N PHE A 159 -5.06 2.35 4.21
CA PHE A 159 -5.46 2.19 2.81
C PHE A 159 -6.17 3.42 2.26
N SER A 160 -6.26 3.55 0.93
CA SER A 160 -7.08 4.56 0.28
C SER A 160 -8.56 4.15 0.30
N LEU A 161 -9.45 5.05 0.73
CA LEU A 161 -10.90 4.94 0.55
C LEU A 161 -11.39 5.59 -0.75
N VAL A 162 -10.51 6.28 -1.49
CA VAL A 162 -10.81 6.88 -2.79
C VAL A 162 -10.68 5.83 -3.88
N ALA A 163 -11.77 5.57 -4.60
CA ALA A 163 -11.79 4.63 -5.73
C ALA A 163 -11.24 5.27 -7.02
N GLY A 164 -10.57 4.47 -7.85
CA GLY A 164 -10.13 4.87 -9.18
C GLY A 164 -8.68 5.36 -9.25
N ALA A 165 -8.41 6.26 -10.20
CA ALA A 165 -7.07 6.81 -10.47
C ALA A 165 -6.73 8.05 -9.64
N THR A 166 -7.70 8.60 -8.91
CA THR A 166 -7.47 9.67 -7.93
C THR A 166 -6.91 9.08 -6.65
N THR A 167 -5.99 9.78 -6.01
CA THR A 167 -5.31 9.31 -4.80
C THR A 167 -5.49 10.35 -3.69
N PRO A 168 -5.89 9.96 -2.46
CA PRO A 168 -5.77 10.85 -1.32
C PRO A 168 -4.31 11.25 -1.14
N TYR A 169 -4.06 12.40 -0.54
CA TYR A 169 -2.70 12.85 -0.31
C TYR A 169 -2.37 13.10 1.15
N ILE A 170 -1.10 12.84 1.49
CA ILE A 170 -0.50 13.25 2.75
C ILE A 170 0.36 14.47 2.47
N ILE A 171 0.06 15.59 3.13
CA ILE A 171 0.93 16.76 3.16
C ILE A 171 1.85 16.63 4.38
N ALA A 172 3.15 16.48 4.13
CA ALA A 172 4.13 16.58 5.19
C ALA A 172 4.41 18.07 5.47
N THR A 173 3.97 18.57 6.63
CA THR A 173 4.39 19.85 7.17
C THR A 173 5.40 19.66 8.29
N GLY A 174 6.04 20.75 8.74
CA GLY A 174 7.14 20.69 9.70
C GLY A 174 8.53 20.78 9.05
N ALA A 175 9.54 20.95 9.91
CA ALA A 175 10.91 21.25 9.47
C ALA A 175 11.81 20.00 9.32
N SER A 176 11.47 18.88 9.95
CA SER A 176 12.25 17.63 9.89
C SER A 176 11.51 16.50 10.60
N GLY A 177 11.55 15.29 10.04
CA GLY A 177 11.29 14.06 10.77
C GLY A 177 10.90 12.90 9.85
N THR A 178 10.23 11.90 10.42
CA THR A 178 10.03 10.60 9.77
C THR A 178 8.55 10.35 9.47
N LEU A 179 8.26 9.99 8.21
CA LEU A 179 6.97 9.46 7.79
C LEU A 179 7.14 7.99 7.43
N GLU A 180 6.54 7.12 8.22
CA GLU A 180 6.53 5.67 7.97
C GLU A 180 5.15 5.22 7.53
N ILE A 181 5.07 4.65 6.34
CA ILE A 181 3.86 4.09 5.77
C ILE A 181 4.14 2.61 5.53
N ARG A 182 3.42 1.72 6.21
CA ARG A 182 3.65 0.28 6.24
C ARG A 182 2.39 -0.48 5.85
N HIS A 183 2.56 -1.54 5.08
CA HIS A 183 1.47 -2.38 4.58
C HIS A 183 0.31 -1.58 3.95
N TYR A 184 0.64 -0.51 3.23
CA TYR A 184 -0.36 0.36 2.63
C TYR A 184 -0.99 -0.28 1.39
N SER A 185 -2.29 -0.01 1.17
CA SER A 185 -3.01 -0.47 -0.02
C SER A 185 -3.75 0.67 -0.71
N GLY A 186 -3.60 0.76 -2.03
CA GLY A 186 -4.27 1.76 -2.87
C GLY A 186 -3.33 2.86 -3.36
N GLY A 187 -3.91 3.96 -3.83
CA GLY A 187 -3.14 5.10 -4.31
C GLY A 187 -2.88 6.11 -3.20
N ILE A 188 -1.69 6.70 -3.18
CA ILE A 188 -1.33 7.80 -2.28
C ILE A 188 -0.48 8.84 -3.02
N GLU A 189 -0.76 10.12 -2.79
CA GLU A 189 0.10 11.21 -3.21
C GLU A 189 0.80 11.83 -1.99
N LEU A 190 2.09 12.16 -2.13
CA LEU A 190 2.86 12.87 -1.10
C LEU A 190 3.15 14.30 -1.56
N LYS A 191 2.94 15.25 -0.65
CA LYS A 191 3.13 16.69 -0.85
C LYS A 191 4.02 17.28 0.23
N GLY A 192 4.67 18.40 -0.08
CA GLY A 192 5.36 19.24 0.91
C GLY A 192 6.62 18.62 1.51
N LEU A 193 7.15 17.54 0.92
CA LEU A 193 8.39 16.94 1.43
C LEU A 193 9.54 17.96 1.38
N SER A 194 10.29 18.08 2.48
CA SER A 194 11.50 18.91 2.56
C SER A 194 12.75 18.04 2.54
N ALA A 195 13.93 18.64 2.35
CA ALA A 195 15.20 17.91 2.28
C ALA A 195 15.56 17.14 3.58
N SER A 196 14.94 17.50 4.70
CA SER A 196 15.15 16.91 6.02
C SER A 196 14.11 15.82 6.36
N HIS A 197 13.14 15.56 5.49
CA HIS A 197 12.17 14.48 5.70
C HIS A 197 12.77 13.14 5.30
N ASN A 198 12.52 12.14 6.16
CA ASN A 198 12.82 10.73 5.91
C ASN A 198 11.50 9.98 5.72
N VAL A 199 11.23 9.51 4.50
CA VAL A 199 9.98 8.81 4.18
C VAL A 199 10.30 7.35 3.87
N SER A 200 9.57 6.44 4.49
CA SER A 200 9.62 5.01 4.17
C SER A 200 8.23 4.48 3.88
N ILE A 201 8.01 4.00 2.66
CA ILE A 201 6.72 3.51 2.18
C ILE A 201 6.85 2.02 1.87
N GLU A 202 5.90 1.23 2.35
CA GLU A 202 5.80 -0.19 2.10
C GLU A 202 4.34 -0.57 1.83
N GLY A 203 4.07 -1.34 0.77
CA GLY A 203 2.71 -1.72 0.40
C GLY A 203 2.51 -2.06 -1.08
N MET A 204 1.31 -1.77 -1.57
CA MET A 204 0.92 -1.95 -2.98
C MET A 204 -0.04 -0.86 -3.48
N GLY A 205 0.02 -0.56 -4.77
CA GLY A 205 -0.88 0.37 -5.46
C GLY A 205 -0.14 1.44 -6.25
N GLN A 206 -0.40 2.72 -5.96
CA GLN A 206 0.26 3.85 -6.62
C GLN A 206 0.87 4.80 -5.60
N VAL A 207 2.07 5.32 -5.89
CA VAL A 207 2.68 6.44 -5.15
C VAL A 207 2.93 7.57 -6.14
N VAL A 208 2.37 8.74 -5.83
CA VAL A 208 2.61 9.97 -6.60
C VAL A 208 3.41 10.94 -5.73
N PHE A 209 4.51 11.45 -6.25
CA PHE A 209 5.20 12.60 -5.65
C PHE A 209 4.75 13.86 -6.37
N ASN A 210 4.15 14.79 -5.62
CA ASN A 210 3.75 16.08 -6.16
C ASN A 210 4.97 16.93 -6.53
N ALA A 211 4.79 17.85 -7.48
CA ALA A 211 5.84 18.78 -7.91
C ALA A 211 6.37 19.70 -6.79
N ASN A 212 5.62 19.90 -5.70
CA ASN A 212 6.05 20.69 -4.55
C ASN A 212 6.96 19.94 -3.57
N CYS A 213 7.22 18.65 -3.78
CA CYS A 213 8.17 17.91 -2.96
C CYS A 213 9.61 18.27 -3.32
N ASN A 214 10.46 18.45 -2.30
CA ASN A 214 11.88 18.70 -2.47
C ASN A 214 12.59 17.44 -2.98
N VAL A 215 13.34 17.58 -4.07
CA VAL A 215 14.09 16.47 -4.70
C VAL A 215 15.12 15.82 -3.77
N ASN A 216 15.59 16.52 -2.73
CA ASN A 216 16.57 16.03 -1.77
C ASN A 216 15.95 15.30 -0.57
N ALA A 217 14.62 15.18 -0.48
CA ALA A 217 13.99 14.36 0.55
C ALA A 217 14.48 12.90 0.44
N THR A 218 14.71 12.24 1.57
CA THR A 218 15.16 10.85 1.57
C THR A 218 13.93 9.94 1.54
N VAL A 219 13.72 9.23 0.43
CA VAL A 219 12.53 8.38 0.26
C VAL A 219 12.92 6.96 -0.10
N SER A 220 12.45 6.00 0.70
CA SER A 220 12.59 4.56 0.44
C SER A 220 11.23 3.94 0.20
N ILE A 221 11.04 3.30 -0.96
CA ILE A 221 9.82 2.59 -1.31
C ILE A 221 10.11 1.09 -1.41
N ARG A 222 9.25 0.28 -0.78
CA ARG A 222 9.23 -1.18 -0.85
C ARG A 222 7.85 -1.68 -1.29
N GLY A 223 7.82 -2.74 -2.09
CA GLY A 223 6.58 -3.40 -2.51
C GLY A 223 6.13 -3.07 -3.93
N LEU A 224 4.84 -3.26 -4.20
CA LEU A 224 4.27 -3.28 -5.57
C LEU A 224 3.58 -1.96 -5.89
N PHE A 225 4.37 -0.91 -6.13
CA PHE A 225 3.84 0.41 -6.48
C PHE A 225 4.13 0.80 -7.94
N THR A 226 3.15 1.42 -8.58
CA THR A 226 3.42 2.31 -9.72
C THR A 226 3.84 3.67 -9.17
N ILE A 227 5.04 4.11 -9.51
CA ILE A 227 5.61 5.37 -9.00
C ILE A 227 5.49 6.46 -10.08
N THR A 228 4.87 7.58 -9.74
CA THR A 228 4.83 8.79 -10.56
C THR A 228 5.60 9.89 -9.85
N ASP A 229 6.72 10.33 -10.41
CA ASP A 229 7.55 11.41 -9.85
C ASP A 229 7.35 12.72 -10.62
N ASN A 230 6.64 13.68 -10.04
CA ASN A 230 6.46 15.02 -10.62
C ASN A 230 7.44 16.05 -10.06
N THR A 231 8.43 15.67 -9.24
CA THR A 231 9.40 16.60 -8.61
C THR A 231 10.47 17.12 -9.56
N GLY A 232 10.55 16.58 -10.78
CA GLY A 232 11.65 16.82 -11.71
C GLY A 232 12.84 15.87 -11.53
N GLY A 233 12.68 14.81 -10.72
CA GLY A 233 13.67 13.76 -10.49
C GLY A 233 14.20 13.79 -9.06
N MET A 234 13.53 13.08 -8.16
CA MET A 234 13.93 12.97 -6.75
C MET A 234 15.30 12.27 -6.64
N SER A 235 16.32 12.99 -6.16
CA SER A 235 17.72 12.53 -6.20
C SER A 235 18.00 11.37 -5.27
N SER A 236 17.25 11.26 -4.17
CA SER A 236 17.42 10.27 -3.12
C SER A 236 16.28 9.24 -3.08
N LEU A 237 15.58 9.03 -4.20
CA LEU A 237 14.56 7.99 -4.32
C LEU A 237 15.22 6.62 -4.43
N THR A 238 15.09 5.82 -3.37
CA THR A 238 15.56 4.43 -3.35
C THR A 238 14.36 3.50 -3.54
N GLN A 239 14.35 2.78 -4.66
CA GLN A 239 13.35 1.75 -4.96
C GLN A 239 13.94 0.39 -4.62
N ASP A 240 13.57 -0.17 -3.47
CA ASP A 240 14.06 -1.49 -3.03
C ASP A 240 12.96 -2.54 -3.21
N ALA A 241 13.27 -3.61 -3.92
CA ALA A 241 12.33 -4.68 -4.28
C ALA A 241 11.05 -4.22 -5.02
N VAL A 242 11.07 -3.08 -5.73
CA VAL A 242 9.95 -2.66 -6.59
C VAL A 242 9.95 -3.48 -7.89
N VAL A 243 8.81 -4.08 -8.22
CA VAL A 243 8.62 -4.77 -9.51
C VAL A 243 8.54 -3.72 -10.62
N ASN A 244 9.67 -3.49 -11.29
CA ASN A 244 9.75 -2.55 -12.40
C ASN A 244 9.19 -3.20 -13.67
N MET A 245 7.90 -2.98 -13.92
CA MET A 245 7.20 -3.55 -15.08
C MET A 245 7.80 -3.12 -16.42
N LEU A 246 8.27 -1.88 -16.53
CA LEU A 246 8.94 -1.41 -17.75
C LEU A 246 10.23 -2.17 -18.01
N LYS A 247 11.04 -2.40 -16.97
CA LYS A 247 12.27 -3.20 -17.09
C LYS A 247 11.95 -4.65 -17.44
N ILE A 248 10.95 -5.26 -16.80
CA ILE A 248 10.55 -6.63 -17.12
C ILE A 248 10.09 -6.74 -18.57
N ASN A 249 9.24 -5.81 -19.04
CA ASN A 249 8.82 -5.80 -20.44
C ASN A 249 10.02 -5.62 -21.38
N ALA A 250 10.95 -4.72 -21.07
CA ALA A 250 12.15 -4.52 -21.87
C ALA A 250 13.05 -5.77 -21.93
N GLU A 251 13.22 -6.49 -20.82
CA GLU A 251 14.00 -7.74 -20.78
C GLU A 251 13.28 -8.87 -21.54
N VAL A 252 11.95 -8.95 -21.44
CA VAL A 252 11.13 -9.92 -22.20
C VAL A 252 11.21 -9.62 -23.70
N ASP A 253 11.09 -8.36 -24.09
CA ASP A 253 11.20 -7.94 -25.49
C ASP A 253 12.60 -8.24 -26.04
N ALA A 254 13.66 -7.95 -25.27
CA ALA A 254 15.04 -8.26 -25.67
C ALA A 254 15.28 -9.77 -25.80
N ALA A 255 14.72 -10.59 -24.90
CA ALA A 255 14.80 -12.04 -24.98
C ALA A 255 14.04 -12.57 -26.21
N LEU A 256 12.88 -12.00 -26.52
CA LEU A 256 12.09 -12.34 -27.70
C LEU A 256 12.82 -11.96 -28.99
N ASP A 257 13.41 -10.76 -29.06
CA ASP A 257 14.20 -10.30 -30.20
C ASP A 257 15.42 -11.20 -30.43
N THR A 258 16.08 -11.63 -29.36
CA THR A 258 17.20 -12.59 -29.43
C THR A 258 16.73 -13.92 -30.00
N ALA A 259 15.63 -14.47 -29.49
CA ALA A 259 15.06 -15.72 -29.99
C ALA A 259 14.64 -15.62 -31.46
N ILE A 260 14.05 -14.50 -31.89
CA ILE A 260 13.69 -14.24 -33.29
C ILE A 260 14.94 -14.18 -34.17
N SER A 261 16.00 -13.51 -33.72
CA SER A 261 17.28 -13.42 -34.43
C SER A 261 17.93 -14.80 -34.60
N GLU A 262 17.92 -15.64 -33.55
CA GLU A 262 18.45 -17.01 -33.58
C GLU A 262 17.66 -17.92 -34.53
N LEU A 263 16.33 -17.77 -34.59
CA LEU A 263 15.51 -18.46 -35.57
C LEU A 263 15.81 -17.99 -37.01
N GLY A 264 16.19 -16.73 -37.19
CA GLY A 264 16.58 -16.15 -38.48
C GLY A 264 17.90 -16.71 -39.04
N VAL A 265 18.91 -16.95 -38.20
CA VAL A 265 20.17 -17.60 -38.64
C VAL A 265 20.03 -19.10 -38.90
N ALA A 266 18.98 -19.74 -38.36
CA ALA A 266 18.60 -21.08 -38.73
C ALA A 266 17.90 -21.16 -40.12
N GLN A 267 17.69 -20.03 -40.80
CA GLN A 267 17.20 -20.02 -42.18
C GLN A 267 18.28 -20.59 -43.11
N PRO A 268 18.00 -21.70 -43.83
CA PRO A 268 18.93 -22.23 -44.82
C PRO A 268 19.27 -21.13 -45.85
N SER A 269 20.52 -21.08 -46.33
CA SER A 269 21.03 -20.06 -47.26
C SER A 269 20.26 -19.94 -48.59
N ALA A 270 19.34 -20.86 -48.85
CA ALA A 270 18.23 -20.67 -49.77
C ALA A 270 16.92 -21.01 -49.03
N THR A 271 15.96 -20.07 -49.01
CA THR A 271 14.61 -20.34 -48.48
C THR A 271 14.06 -21.60 -49.15
N PRO A 272 13.90 -22.73 -48.43
CA PRO A 272 13.35 -23.93 -49.03
C PRO A 272 11.92 -23.60 -49.47
N SER A 273 11.49 -24.11 -50.62
CA SER A 273 10.06 -24.05 -50.97
C SER A 273 9.24 -24.65 -49.82
N ILE A 274 7.99 -24.20 -49.61
CA ILE A 274 7.09 -24.78 -48.59
C ILE A 274 7.03 -26.30 -48.69
N ARG A 275 7.08 -26.83 -49.92
CA ARG A 275 7.17 -28.28 -50.18
C ARG A 275 8.43 -28.89 -49.56
N ASN A 276 9.60 -28.29 -49.75
CA ASN A 276 10.86 -28.79 -49.20
C ASN A 276 10.91 -28.64 -47.67
N ALA A 277 10.37 -27.56 -47.11
CA ALA A 277 10.32 -27.35 -45.66
C ALA A 277 9.43 -28.38 -44.94
N VAL A 278 8.22 -28.63 -45.47
CA VAL A 278 7.29 -29.63 -44.92
C VAL A 278 7.84 -31.05 -45.09
N MET A 279 8.50 -31.33 -46.20
CA MET A 279 9.13 -32.62 -46.46
C MET A 279 10.32 -32.87 -45.52
N LEU A 280 11.13 -31.84 -45.23
CA LEU A 280 12.24 -31.95 -44.26
C LEU A 280 11.73 -32.21 -42.84
N LEU A 281 10.67 -31.50 -42.41
CA LEU A 281 10.05 -31.69 -41.09
C LEU A 281 9.44 -33.09 -40.95
N TYR A 282 8.74 -33.55 -41.98
CA TYR A 282 8.16 -34.90 -42.03
C TYR A 282 9.25 -35.99 -42.00
N MET A 283 10.36 -35.80 -42.71
CA MET A 283 11.46 -36.77 -42.74
C MET A 283 12.29 -36.75 -41.45
N ALA A 284 12.51 -35.59 -40.83
CA ALA A 284 13.19 -35.49 -39.53
C ALA A 284 12.40 -36.17 -38.39
N LEU A 285 11.07 -36.15 -38.46
CA LEU A 285 10.21 -36.77 -37.45
C LEU A 285 9.90 -38.26 -37.72
N ARG A 286 10.05 -38.73 -38.98
CA ARG A 286 9.65 -40.10 -39.38
C ARG A 286 10.81 -41.03 -39.71
N ASN A 287 11.96 -40.51 -40.13
CA ASN A 287 13.03 -41.33 -40.69
C ASN A 287 14.13 -41.66 -39.68
N LYS A 288 14.89 -42.70 -40.02
CA LYS A 288 16.05 -43.18 -39.27
C LYS A 288 17.13 -42.09 -39.21
N THR A 289 17.45 -41.64 -38.01
CA THR A 289 18.65 -40.85 -37.74
C THR A 289 19.83 -41.79 -37.52
N GLY A 290 20.96 -41.52 -38.17
CA GLY A 290 22.20 -42.25 -37.98
C GLY A 290 23.34 -41.33 -37.56
N VAL A 291 24.24 -41.82 -36.70
CA VAL A 291 25.52 -41.16 -36.38
C VAL A 291 26.63 -42.15 -36.75
N PRO A 292 27.27 -42.01 -37.92
CA PRO A 292 28.42 -42.84 -38.26
C PRO A 292 29.63 -42.40 -37.44
N THR A 293 30.15 -43.30 -36.60
CA THR A 293 31.28 -43.07 -35.68
C THR A 293 32.67 -43.26 -36.31
N SER A 294 32.75 -43.31 -37.65
CA SER A 294 33.97 -43.69 -38.37
C SER A 294 34.82 -42.51 -38.86
N GLY A 295 34.46 -41.26 -38.53
CA GLY A 295 35.25 -40.08 -38.89
C GLY A 295 35.00 -38.90 -37.95
N SER A 296 36.07 -38.25 -37.52
CA SER A 296 35.99 -37.01 -36.75
C SER A 296 35.77 -35.81 -37.69
N PRO A 297 34.76 -34.95 -37.46
CA PRO A 297 33.75 -35.00 -36.40
C PRO A 297 32.55 -35.90 -36.75
N ASP A 298 31.92 -36.51 -35.74
CA ASP A 298 30.69 -37.28 -35.90
C ASP A 298 29.61 -36.39 -36.52
N LEU A 299 28.79 -36.94 -37.42
CA LEU A 299 27.72 -36.20 -38.10
C LEU A 299 26.38 -36.86 -37.80
N LEU A 300 25.39 -36.09 -37.34
CA LEU A 300 24.00 -36.54 -37.37
C LEU A 300 23.53 -36.49 -38.82
N GLN A 301 23.14 -37.65 -39.34
CA GLN A 301 22.72 -37.84 -40.71
C GLN A 301 21.24 -38.23 -40.76
N VAL A 302 20.48 -37.58 -41.65
CA VAL A 302 19.07 -37.87 -41.91
C VAL A 302 18.97 -38.48 -43.30
N PHE A 303 18.39 -39.68 -43.37
CA PHE A 303 18.21 -40.44 -44.60
C PHE A 303 16.74 -40.44 -45.04
N ASP A 304 16.49 -40.68 -46.33
CA ASP A 304 15.15 -41.06 -46.80
C ASP A 304 14.87 -42.55 -46.55
N ASP A 305 13.67 -42.99 -46.94
CA ASP A 305 13.24 -44.39 -46.87
C ASP A 305 13.98 -45.31 -47.86
N SER A 306 14.83 -44.75 -48.72
CA SER A 306 15.69 -45.45 -49.68
C SER A 306 17.18 -45.41 -49.28
N ASP A 307 17.48 -45.06 -48.02
CA ASP A 307 18.85 -44.92 -47.47
C ASP A 307 19.71 -43.84 -48.18
N THR A 308 19.11 -42.88 -48.88
CA THR A 308 19.84 -41.74 -49.45
C THR A 308 20.01 -40.64 -48.41
N LEU A 309 21.25 -40.13 -48.24
CA LEU A 309 21.55 -39.05 -47.31
C LEU A 309 20.95 -37.72 -47.78
N ILE A 310 20.05 -37.14 -46.99
CA ILE A 310 19.34 -35.88 -47.33
C ILE A 310 19.98 -34.67 -46.66
N ALA A 311 20.34 -34.80 -45.39
CA ALA A 311 20.92 -33.72 -44.60
C ALA A 311 21.93 -34.28 -43.60
N LYS A 312 22.95 -33.46 -43.28
CA LYS A 312 23.95 -33.78 -42.26
C LYS A 312 24.24 -32.55 -41.40
N LYS A 313 24.38 -32.76 -40.09
CA LYS A 313 24.79 -31.74 -39.12
C LYS A 313 26.01 -32.26 -38.37
N THR A 314 27.06 -31.45 -38.27
CA THR A 314 28.22 -31.77 -37.46
C THR A 314 27.84 -31.82 -35.98
N LEU A 315 28.13 -32.95 -35.34
CA LEU A 315 28.09 -33.10 -33.89
C LEU A 315 29.47 -32.71 -33.38
N THR A 316 29.56 -31.52 -32.79
CA THR A 316 30.78 -31.10 -32.11
C THR A 316 30.71 -31.66 -30.70
N ASP A 317 31.39 -32.78 -30.43
CA ASP A 317 31.64 -33.23 -29.07
C ASP A 317 32.69 -32.30 -28.46
N VAL A 318 32.23 -31.28 -27.72
CA VAL A 318 33.11 -30.45 -26.92
C VAL A 318 33.34 -31.23 -25.63
N ALA A 319 34.50 -31.87 -25.53
CA ALA A 319 34.89 -32.71 -24.40
C ALA A 319 34.56 -32.02 -23.06
N GLY A 320 33.41 -32.40 -22.48
CA GLY A 320 32.87 -31.72 -21.30
C GLY A 320 31.39 -32.02 -21.05
N ASP A 321 30.51 -31.84 -22.05
CA ASP A 321 29.06 -32.01 -21.85
C ASP A 321 28.36 -32.59 -23.09
N TYR A 322 27.86 -33.82 -22.96
CA TYR A 322 26.93 -34.44 -23.92
C TYR A 322 25.50 -33.99 -23.63
N ALA A 323 24.87 -33.23 -24.53
CA ALA A 323 23.44 -33.02 -24.54
C ALA A 323 22.75 -33.93 -25.58
N GLU A 324 22.59 -35.21 -25.22
CA GLU A 324 21.46 -36.11 -25.60
C GLU A 324 21.71 -37.59 -25.20
N ALA A 325 22.83 -37.92 -24.55
CA ALA A 325 23.13 -39.29 -24.16
C ALA A 325 22.44 -39.72 -22.84
N LYS A 326 21.11 -39.82 -22.83
CA LYS A 326 20.35 -40.88 -22.12
C LYS A 326 18.93 -41.04 -22.72
N MET A 327 18.84 -41.50 -23.97
CA MET A 327 17.66 -42.29 -24.37
C MET A 327 17.90 -43.76 -23.99
N VAL A 328 17.16 -44.24 -23.00
CA VAL A 328 16.93 -45.65 -22.66
C VAL A 328 15.40 -45.78 -22.70
N SER A 329 14.76 -46.76 -23.32
CA SER A 329 14.91 -48.20 -23.11
C SER A 329 14.18 -49.03 -24.16
N GLY A 330 14.60 -50.30 -24.34
CA GLY A 330 13.82 -51.36 -24.99
C GLY A 330 14.50 -51.94 -26.21
#